data_AF-A0A6I3KYR6-F1
#
_entry.id   AF-A0A6I3KYR6-F1
#
_cell.length_a   1.000
_cell.length_b   1.000
_cell.length_c   1.000
_cell.angle_alpha   90.00
_cell.angle_beta   90.00
_cell.angle_gamma   90.00
#
_symmetry.space_group_name_H-M   'P 1'
#
loop_
_entity.id
_entity.type
_entity.pdbx_description
1 polymer ?
#
loop_
_entity_poly.entity_id
_entity_poly.type
_entity_poly.pdbx_seq_one_letter_code
_entity_poly.pdbx_strand_id
1 'polypeptide(L)'
;MTTETQTGRPDPDWPKVFDSPEFQRLRHRFRRFVLPMTALFLAWYALYVLLADYAHGFMSHRVGGNITVGLILGLLQFLSTFVITGLYVRYADRTLDPMAEQIRAELEGPNR
;
A
#
# COMPACT_ATOMS: atom_id res chain seq x y z
N MET A 1 -49.94 4.70 -14.70
CA MET A 1 -48.78 5.03 -13.86
C MET A 1 -48.70 3.99 -12.76
N THR A 2 -47.98 2.90 -13.01
CA THR A 2 -47.74 1.81 -12.05
C THR A 2 -46.40 1.18 -12.44
N THR A 3 -45.33 1.68 -11.86
CA THR A 3 -44.01 1.04 -11.99
C THR A 3 -43.93 -0.01 -10.88
N GLU A 4 -43.93 -1.28 -11.26
CA GLU A 4 -43.74 -2.41 -10.38
C GLU A 4 -42.35 -2.35 -9.75
N THR A 5 -42.31 -2.34 -8.41
CA THR A 5 -41.09 -2.46 -7.61
C THR A 5 -40.62 -3.91 -7.66
N GLN A 6 -39.79 -4.25 -8.66
CA GLN A 6 -39.23 -5.60 -8.82
C GLN A 6 -38.12 -5.87 -7.79
N THR A 7 -38.54 -6.49 -6.69
CA THR A 7 -37.88 -7.54 -5.89
C THR A 7 -36.39 -7.84 -6.14
N GLY A 8 -35.56 -7.60 -5.12
CA GLY A 8 -34.84 -8.68 -4.43
C GLY A 8 -33.56 -9.21 -5.08
N ARG A 9 -32.54 -8.36 -5.25
CA ARG A 9 -31.15 -8.83 -5.11
C ARG A 9 -30.80 -8.63 -3.62
N PRO A 10 -30.32 -9.63 -2.87
CA PRO A 10 -29.68 -9.33 -1.61
C PRO A 10 -28.52 -8.41 -1.97
N ASP A 11 -28.56 -7.14 -1.55
CA ASP A 11 -27.34 -6.36 -1.45
C ASP A 11 -26.37 -7.26 -0.68
N PRO A 12 -25.20 -7.61 -1.24
CA PRO A 12 -24.26 -8.45 -0.52
C PRO A 12 -24.06 -7.80 0.84
N ASP A 13 -24.24 -8.57 1.90
CA ASP A 13 -24.05 -8.15 3.28
C ASP A 13 -22.53 -7.92 3.49
N TRP A 14 -21.99 -6.91 2.81
CA TRP A 14 -20.60 -6.48 2.78
C TRP A 14 -20.01 -6.35 4.20
N PRO A 15 -20.74 -5.88 5.22
CA PRO A 15 -20.19 -5.74 6.57
C PRO A 15 -19.81 -7.07 7.24
N LYS A 16 -20.45 -8.19 6.89
CA LYS A 16 -20.24 -9.48 7.57
C LYS A 16 -19.02 -10.25 7.07
N VAL A 17 -18.56 -9.95 5.86
CA VAL A 17 -17.37 -10.59 5.26
C VAL A 17 -16.07 -9.97 5.80
N PHE A 18 -16.07 -8.67 6.15
CA PHE A 18 -14.88 -7.96 6.65
C PHE A 18 -14.52 -8.27 8.11
N ASP A 19 -15.45 -8.81 8.91
CA ASP A 19 -15.25 -9.06 10.34
C ASP A 19 -14.86 -10.52 10.66
N SER A 20 -14.67 -11.35 9.62
CA SER A 20 -14.27 -12.73 9.81
C SER A 20 -12.83 -12.85 10.37
N PRO A 21 -12.57 -13.80 11.28
CA PRO A 21 -11.24 -14.00 11.89
C PRO A 21 -10.15 -14.44 10.89
N GLU A 22 -10.52 -14.78 9.65
CA GLU A 22 -9.58 -15.01 8.55
C GLU A 22 -9.07 -13.70 7.94
N PHE A 23 -9.94 -12.70 7.80
CA PHE A 23 -9.59 -11.34 7.36
C PHE A 23 -8.65 -10.64 8.32
N GLN A 24 -8.84 -10.83 9.63
CA GLN A 24 -7.98 -10.25 10.65
C GLN A 24 -6.59 -10.90 10.69
N ARG A 25 -6.50 -12.22 10.42
CA ARG A 25 -5.21 -12.94 10.31
C ARG A 25 -4.42 -12.51 9.10
N LEU A 26 -5.09 -12.29 7.96
CA LEU A 26 -4.49 -11.62 6.81
C LEU A 26 -3.97 -10.24 7.26
N ARG A 27 -4.85 -9.33 7.73
CA ARG A 27 -4.50 -7.95 8.15
C ARG A 27 -3.35 -7.87 9.15
N HIS A 28 -3.21 -8.83 10.06
CA HIS A 28 -2.12 -8.86 11.03
C HIS A 28 -0.78 -9.16 10.36
N ARG A 29 -0.78 -10.06 9.36
CA ARG A 29 0.39 -10.32 8.51
C ARG A 29 0.70 -9.12 7.60
N PHE A 30 -0.32 -8.38 7.14
CA PHE A 30 -0.15 -7.09 6.44
C PHE A 30 0.61 -6.07 7.28
N ARG A 31 0.10 -5.79 8.48
CA ARG A 31 0.69 -4.80 9.37
C ARG A 31 2.11 -5.19 9.77
N ARG A 32 2.39 -6.47 9.96
CA ARG A 32 3.74 -6.93 10.32
C ARG A 32 4.77 -6.76 9.20
N PHE A 33 4.34 -6.62 7.94
CA PHE A 33 5.24 -6.32 6.81
C PHE A 33 5.34 -4.83 6.51
N VAL A 34 4.22 -4.11 6.56
CA VAL A 34 4.18 -2.66 6.30
C VAL A 34 4.80 -1.85 7.44
N LEU A 35 4.54 -2.20 8.71
CA LEU A 35 5.13 -1.46 9.85
C LEU A 35 6.66 -1.35 9.78
N PRO A 36 7.43 -2.44 9.59
CA PRO A 36 8.88 -2.32 9.52
C PRO A 36 9.34 -1.52 8.29
N MET A 37 8.62 -1.58 7.16
CA MET A 37 8.92 -0.77 5.98
C MET A 37 8.66 0.72 6.21
N THR A 38 7.52 1.07 6.79
CA THR A 38 7.21 2.45 7.17
C THR A 38 8.21 2.95 8.23
N ALA A 39 8.55 2.13 9.23
CA ALA A 39 9.56 2.47 10.23
C ALA A 39 10.94 2.69 9.59
N LEU A 40 11.34 1.85 8.64
CA LEU A 40 12.58 2.01 7.88
C LEU A 40 12.56 3.31 7.07
N PHE A 41 11.44 3.64 6.44
CA PHE A 41 11.27 4.90 5.73
C PHE A 41 11.38 6.11 6.65
N LEU A 42 10.73 6.08 7.81
CA LEU A 42 10.84 7.16 8.80
C LEU A 42 12.29 7.28 9.33
N ALA A 43 12.96 6.16 9.60
CA ALA A 43 14.35 6.17 10.03
C ALA A 43 15.27 6.75 8.95
N TRP A 44 15.06 6.37 7.69
CA TRP A 44 15.80 6.91 6.55
C TRP A 44 15.52 8.40 6.33
N TYR A 45 14.26 8.83 6.46
CA TYR A 45 13.87 10.24 6.41
C TYR A 45 14.55 11.05 7.52
N ALA A 46 14.54 10.54 8.75
CA ALA A 46 15.22 11.18 9.88
C ALA A 46 16.73 11.26 9.63
N LEU A 47 17.33 10.19 9.09
CA LEU A 47 18.74 10.19 8.68
C LEU A 47 19.01 11.28 7.64
N TYR A 48 18.16 11.42 6.62
CA TYR A 48 18.27 12.50 5.64
C TYR A 48 18.23 13.88 6.31
N VAL A 49 17.27 14.13 7.21
CA VAL A 49 17.14 15.41 7.91
C VAL A 49 18.38 15.70 8.77
N LEU A 50 18.88 14.69 9.49
CA LEU A 50 20.11 14.83 10.28
C LEU A 50 21.33 15.11 9.40
N LEU A 51 21.47 14.42 8.26
CA LEU A 51 22.53 14.73 7.29
C LEU A 51 22.35 16.14 6.70
N ALA A 52 21.10 16.56 6.47
CA ALA A 52 20.78 17.88 5.95
C ALA A 52 21.20 18.99 6.91
N ASP A 53 20.97 18.81 8.21
CA ASP A 53 21.20 19.80 9.26
C ASP A 53 22.65 19.81 9.78
N TYR A 54 23.25 18.63 9.97
CA TYR A 54 24.60 18.51 10.54
C TYR A 54 25.71 18.42 9.49
N ALA A 55 25.42 17.86 8.32
CA ALA A 55 26.42 17.55 7.29
C ALA A 55 26.21 18.39 6.02
N HIS A 56 26.05 19.71 6.19
CA HIS A 56 25.93 20.66 5.07
C HIS A 56 27.05 20.50 4.03
N GLY A 57 28.29 20.23 4.48
CA GLY A 57 29.44 20.00 3.60
C GLY A 57 29.35 18.70 2.78
N PHE A 58 28.67 17.68 3.30
CA PHE A 58 28.40 16.44 2.57
C PHE A 58 27.23 16.63 1.60
N MET A 59 26.18 17.32 2.04
CA MET A 59 25.03 17.71 1.20
C MET A 59 25.44 18.59 0.01
N SER A 60 26.42 19.48 0.19
CA SER A 60 26.95 20.35 -0.87
C SER A 60 27.99 19.67 -1.76
N HIS A 61 28.41 18.43 -1.42
CA HIS A 61 29.38 17.69 -2.20
C HIS A 61 28.81 17.41 -3.60
N ARG A 62 29.53 17.85 -4.63
CA ARG A 62 29.13 17.68 -6.03
C ARG A 62 29.64 16.34 -6.52
N VAL A 63 28.74 15.49 -7.01
CA VAL A 63 29.08 14.15 -7.52
C VAL A 63 29.41 14.21 -9.02
N GLY A 64 28.83 15.18 -9.73
CA GLY A 64 29.13 15.47 -11.13
C GLY A 64 28.37 16.72 -11.60
N GLY A 65 29.09 17.70 -12.15
CA GLY A 65 28.50 18.98 -12.55
C GLY A 65 27.83 19.72 -11.39
N ASN A 66 26.56 20.13 -11.58
CA ASN A 66 25.73 20.82 -10.57
C ASN A 66 24.90 19.85 -9.70
N ILE A 67 25.11 18.54 -9.80
CA ILE A 67 24.37 17.55 -9.01
C ILE A 67 25.07 17.36 -7.67
N THR A 68 24.37 17.72 -6.59
CA THR A 68 24.85 17.54 -5.22
C THR A 68 24.32 16.25 -4.61
N VAL A 69 25.02 15.70 -3.62
CA VAL A 69 24.53 14.55 -2.85
C VAL A 69 23.17 14.85 -2.22
N GLY A 70 22.96 16.07 -1.73
CA GLY A 70 21.67 16.50 -1.20
C GLY A 70 20.53 16.40 -2.22
N LEU A 71 20.78 16.77 -3.48
CA LEU A 71 19.80 16.64 -4.57
C LEU A 71 19.46 15.17 -4.83
N ILE A 72 20.47 14.29 -4.87
CA ILE A 72 20.28 12.85 -5.07
C ILE A 72 19.46 12.26 -3.93
N LEU A 73 19.82 12.56 -2.69
CA LEU A 73 19.09 12.07 -1.51
C LEU A 73 17.65 12.58 -1.47
N GLY A 74 17.42 13.86 -1.77
CA GLY A 74 16.07 14.42 -1.87
C GLY A 74 15.23 13.73 -2.96
N LEU A 75 15.82 13.44 -4.12
CA LEU A 75 15.16 12.69 -5.19
C LEU A 75 14.87 11.24 -4.77
N LEU A 76 15.79 10.60 -4.06
CA LEU A 76 15.61 9.27 -3.47
C LEU A 76 14.43 9.26 -2.49
N GLN A 77 14.25 10.35 -1.73
CA GLN A 77 13.14 10.54 -0.81
C GLN A 77 11.79 10.59 -1.55
N PHE A 78 11.77 11.26 -2.70
CA PHE A 78 10.61 11.33 -3.56
C PHE A 78 10.28 9.94 -4.14
N LEU A 79 11.29 9.25 -4.66
CA LEU A 79 11.15 7.90 -5.23
C LEU A 79 10.68 6.88 -4.19
N SER A 80 11.22 6.93 -2.97
CA SER A 80 10.82 6.02 -1.88
C SER A 80 9.35 6.16 -1.50
N THR A 81 8.78 7.37 -1.59
CA THR A 81 7.34 7.58 -1.40
C THR A 81 6.53 6.80 -2.43
N PHE A 82 6.90 6.87 -3.72
CA PHE A 82 6.25 6.09 -4.76
C PHE A 82 6.45 4.58 -4.58
N VAL A 83 7.65 4.16 -4.18
CA VAL A 83 7.95 2.76 -3.90
C VAL A 83 7.03 2.24 -2.79
N ILE A 84 6.86 2.98 -1.70
CA ILE A 84 5.99 2.57 -0.59
C ILE A 84 4.54 2.46 -1.06
N THR A 85 4.04 3.45 -1.80
CA THR A 85 2.68 3.41 -2.35
C THR A 85 2.49 2.27 -3.34
N GLY A 86 3.44 2.04 -4.25
CA GLY A 86 3.40 0.95 -5.21
C GLY A 86 3.50 -0.42 -4.54
N LEU A 87 4.31 -0.53 -3.48
CA LEU A 87 4.41 -1.73 -2.68
C LEU A 87 3.11 -1.99 -1.91
N TYR A 88 2.46 -0.94 -1.41
CA TYR A 88 1.12 -1.01 -0.82
C TYR A 88 0.09 -1.53 -1.84
N VAL A 89 0.03 -0.95 -3.05
CA VAL A 89 -0.91 -1.37 -4.10
C VAL A 89 -0.64 -2.81 -4.52
N ARG A 90 0.61 -3.16 -4.84
CA ARG A 90 0.98 -4.52 -5.26
C ARG A 90 0.70 -5.56 -4.17
N TYR A 91 0.83 -5.17 -2.92
CA TYR A 91 0.52 -6.04 -1.80
C TYR A 91 -0.99 -6.15 -1.57
N ALA A 92 -1.73 -5.05 -1.69
CA ALA A 92 -3.20 -5.06 -1.65
C ALA A 92 -3.77 -5.94 -2.77
N ASP A 93 -3.26 -5.82 -4.00
CA ASP A 93 -3.67 -6.65 -5.14
C ASP A 93 -3.42 -8.14 -4.86
N ARG A 94 -2.24 -8.53 -4.37
CA ARG A 94 -1.94 -9.93 -4.00
C ARG A 94 -2.81 -10.52 -2.88
N THR A 95 -3.61 -9.69 -2.23
CA THR A 95 -4.40 -10.01 -1.04
C THR A 95 -5.88 -9.96 -1.33
N LEU A 96 -6.27 -9.03 -2.19
CA LEU A 96 -7.61 -8.91 -2.74
C LEU A 96 -7.82 -9.95 -3.86
N ASP A 97 -6.78 -10.29 -4.63
CA ASP A 97 -6.84 -11.34 -5.66
C ASP A 97 -7.31 -12.72 -5.14
N PRO A 98 -6.81 -13.26 -4.00
CA PRO A 98 -7.34 -14.52 -3.49
C PRO A 98 -8.79 -14.42 -3.00
N MET A 99 -9.27 -13.23 -2.64
CA MET A 99 -10.69 -13.02 -2.34
C MET A 99 -11.54 -12.92 -3.60
N ALA A 100 -11.03 -12.24 -4.63
CA ALA A 100 -11.68 -12.16 -5.92
C ALA A 100 -11.82 -13.56 -6.53
N GLU A 101 -10.79 -14.40 -6.41
CA GLU A 101 -10.83 -15.79 -6.90
C GLU A 101 -11.83 -16.67 -6.12
N GLN A 102 -11.95 -16.50 -4.80
CA GLN A 102 -12.95 -17.23 -4.00
C GLN A 102 -14.38 -16.82 -4.34
N ILE A 103 -14.64 -15.52 -4.45
CA ILE A 103 -15.96 -15.00 -4.83
C ILE A 103 -16.29 -15.39 -6.29
N ARG A 104 -15.29 -15.39 -7.18
CA ARG A 104 -15.44 -15.80 -8.58
C ARG A 104 -15.68 -17.30 -8.70
N ALA A 105 -15.05 -18.14 -7.88
CA ALA A 105 -15.33 -19.57 -7.80
C ALA A 105 -16.71 -19.89 -7.18
N GLU A 106 -17.18 -19.07 -6.26
CA GLU A 106 -18.51 -19.20 -5.65
C GLU A 106 -19.62 -18.68 -6.61
N LEU A 107 -19.31 -17.70 -7.46
CA LEU A 107 -20.19 -17.20 -8.54
C LEU A 107 -20.16 -18.05 -9.82
N GLU A 108 -19.02 -18.68 -10.16
CA GLU A 108 -18.87 -19.63 -11.28
C GLU A 108 -19.22 -21.08 -10.87
N GLY A 109 -19.75 -21.26 -9.64
CA GLY A 109 -20.35 -22.52 -9.21
C GLY A 109 -21.36 -23.03 -10.24
N PRO A 110 -21.28 -24.30 -10.66
CA PRO A 110 -21.86 -24.80 -11.90
C PRO A 110 -23.39 -24.79 -11.85
N ASN A 111 -24.00 -23.71 -12.34
CA ASN A 111 -25.40 -23.70 -12.78
C ASN A 111 -25.39 -23.27 -14.25
N ARG A 112 -25.50 -24.23 -15.18
CA ARG A 112 -26.75 -24.72 -15.76
C ARG A 112 -27.53 -23.63 -16.49
#